data_AF-A0A7S1F244-F1
#
_entry.id   AF-A0A7S1F244-F1
#
_cell.length_a   1.000
_cell.length_b   1.000
_cell.length_c   1.000
_cell.angle_alpha   90.00
_cell.angle_beta   90.00
_cell.angle_gamma   90.00
#
_symmetry.space_group_name_H-M   'P 1'
#
loop_
_entity.id
_entity.type
_entity.pdbx_description
1 polymer ?
#
loop_
_entity_poly.entity_id
_entity_poly.type
_entity_poly.pdbx_seq_one_letter_code
_entity_poly.pdbx_strand_id
1 'polypeptide(L)'
;MVSTISFIVRFICSFASVCVVKGGFLDQKVSAWSELNASLGCGDFHAVDLKAVGEILIPMWVTMPMNAQGQVEIRTLRYLAQRYFSHTSSLRLRGFGPSDMVTGSSWDVEELSRRVPDFGTSGFNINKFTLEEAVVYVAALQQVMFDAGGAVLDRVLLEQREAIDQSLEKRDLLKVLDKYVLHWMGGDAFDGECFHPPGEQRNVCFEVPLKHELEGLVRAQVKALEFTRHYDLVTSGRSMMEQRFSPNDAHVIAGHITKNFAWFYESDCAHMKESLVALDEGRTGRIPLSIFYGASDYFGESEGYLDAQGVLDYSTQEAQVIIPNYLQAASNCIVATSQYQICCLNSCERVLEDIELEVRKPQATVEELLFIVGNMTDPSSLEEDEVVVGDELTQRLREVSVAHGGNVKLHSRLFAQWLHFVFPRECPFPHKSGSVSTASAMEYDGVVEIHRDDKIGIVAAANSSESLDQSATAFDFRSQWDGEEEFLAEYSANGSNVKRDVMLFVGGLLLLLVGGIGFHRQKGVGGIFATTGTRSHWV
;
A
#
# COMPACT_ATOMS: atom_id res chain seq x y z
N MET A 1 -15.01 -25.53 65.83
CA MET A 1 -14.98 -24.36 64.94
C MET A 1 -14.38 -24.78 63.62
N VAL A 2 -15.24 -25.32 62.75
CA VAL A 2 -14.97 -25.68 61.36
C VAL A 2 -16.03 -24.90 60.59
N SER A 3 -15.63 -23.88 59.83
CA SER A 3 -16.37 -23.26 58.71
C SER A 3 -15.94 -21.80 58.55
N THR A 4 -14.78 -21.58 57.91
CA THR A 4 -14.46 -20.28 57.27
C THR A 4 -13.34 -20.38 56.22
N ILE A 5 -13.14 -21.56 55.63
CA ILE A 5 -12.22 -21.74 54.48
C ILE A 5 -12.97 -22.54 53.41
N SER A 6 -13.97 -21.92 52.78
CA SER A 6 -14.66 -22.53 51.62
C SER A 6 -15.22 -21.51 50.62
N PHE A 7 -14.92 -20.21 50.75
CA PHE A 7 -15.47 -19.19 49.83
C PHE A 7 -14.44 -18.45 48.95
N ILE A 8 -13.14 -18.72 49.08
CA ILE A 8 -12.10 -18.07 48.24
C ILE A 8 -11.57 -19.00 47.12
N VAL A 9 -11.96 -20.28 47.08
CA VAL A 9 -11.46 -21.25 46.08
C VAL A 9 -12.40 -21.43 44.87
N ARG A 10 -13.46 -20.62 44.74
CA ARG A 10 -14.40 -20.71 43.60
C ARG A 10 -14.49 -19.48 42.69
N PHE A 11 -13.61 -18.49 42.85
CA PHE A 11 -13.58 -17.32 41.96
C PHE A 11 -12.30 -17.15 41.12
N ILE A 12 -11.39 -18.14 41.13
CA ILE A 12 -10.13 -18.08 40.35
C ILE A 12 -10.07 -19.12 39.20
N CYS A 13 -11.08 -19.99 39.03
CA CYS A 13 -11.07 -21.03 37.99
C CYS A 13 -11.98 -20.76 36.77
N SER A 14 -12.14 -19.52 36.32
CA SER A 14 -12.81 -19.25 35.01
C SER A 14 -12.10 -18.25 34.10
N PHE A 15 -10.82 -17.96 34.33
CA PHE A 15 -10.00 -17.16 33.41
C PHE A 15 -8.70 -17.86 32.95
N ALA A 16 -8.65 -19.19 33.03
CA ALA A 16 -7.46 -19.98 32.66
C ALA A 16 -7.75 -21.05 31.59
N SER A 17 -8.53 -20.70 30.56
CA SER A 17 -8.70 -21.54 29.36
C SER A 17 -8.55 -20.74 28.07
N VAL A 18 -7.56 -19.86 27.97
CA VAL A 18 -6.94 -19.44 26.69
C VAL A 18 -5.51 -19.01 27.02
N CYS A 19 -4.57 -19.94 27.06
CA CYS A 19 -3.11 -19.72 26.90
C CYS A 19 -2.37 -21.04 27.20
N VAL A 20 -2.62 -22.07 26.38
CA VAL A 20 -1.66 -23.16 26.20
C VAL A 20 -1.64 -23.51 24.72
N VAL A 21 -1.02 -22.64 23.91
CA VAL A 21 -0.40 -23.05 22.65
C VAL A 21 1.09 -23.22 22.98
N LYS A 22 1.47 -24.42 23.37
CA LYS A 22 2.87 -24.84 23.47
C LYS A 22 3.18 -25.65 22.22
N GLY A 23 3.98 -25.04 21.34
CA GLY A 23 4.47 -25.58 20.06
C GLY A 23 4.64 -24.41 19.09
N GLY A 24 5.89 -24.06 18.77
CA GLY A 24 6.26 -22.79 18.13
C GLY A 24 5.50 -22.49 16.84
N PHE A 25 4.84 -21.33 16.81
CA PHE A 25 4.09 -20.78 15.67
C PHE A 25 4.97 -20.48 14.43
N LEU A 26 6.31 -20.46 14.60
CA LEU A 26 7.26 -20.13 13.52
C LEU A 26 8.26 -21.27 13.22
N ASP A 27 8.35 -22.33 14.02
CA ASP A 27 9.50 -23.26 13.97
C ASP A 27 9.65 -24.06 12.67
N GLN A 28 8.54 -24.35 11.97
CA GLN A 28 8.56 -25.27 10.82
C GLN A 28 8.83 -24.59 9.46
N LYS A 29 8.69 -23.26 9.37
CA LYS A 29 9.07 -22.46 8.17
C LYS A 29 10.13 -21.39 8.44
N VAL A 30 10.63 -21.27 9.67
CA VAL A 30 11.94 -20.66 9.95
C VAL A 30 13.04 -21.32 9.10
N SER A 31 12.90 -22.61 8.75
CA SER A 31 13.78 -23.26 7.78
C SER A 31 13.70 -22.66 6.38
N ALA A 32 12.49 -22.39 5.86
CA ALA A 32 12.29 -21.76 4.55
C ALA A 32 12.85 -20.33 4.50
N TRP A 33 12.62 -19.53 5.55
CA TRP A 33 13.28 -18.23 5.67
C TRP A 33 14.80 -18.36 5.82
N SER A 34 15.30 -19.33 6.59
CA SER A 34 16.74 -19.53 6.73
C SER A 34 17.41 -19.94 5.42
N GLU A 35 16.72 -20.73 4.59
CA GLU A 35 17.16 -21.12 3.24
C GLU A 35 17.12 -19.91 2.28
N LEU A 36 16.05 -19.12 2.29
CA LEU A 36 15.91 -17.89 1.50
C LEU A 36 16.94 -16.81 1.93
N ASN A 37 17.17 -16.64 3.22
CA ASN A 37 18.12 -15.67 3.75
C ASN A 37 19.57 -16.11 3.44
N ALA A 38 19.84 -17.42 3.47
CA ALA A 38 21.14 -17.95 3.07
C ALA A 38 21.38 -17.81 1.56
N SER A 39 20.34 -17.95 0.73
CA SER A 39 20.44 -17.81 -0.74
C SER A 39 20.58 -16.36 -1.20
N LEU A 40 20.04 -15.40 -0.44
CA LEU A 40 20.25 -13.95 -0.62
C LEU A 40 21.67 -13.49 -0.27
N GLY A 41 22.50 -14.37 0.30
CA GLY A 41 23.95 -14.22 0.31
C GLY A 41 24.48 -13.06 1.14
N CYS A 42 23.90 -12.73 2.30
CA CYS A 42 24.43 -11.69 3.18
C CYS A 42 24.45 -12.11 4.66
N GLY A 43 25.57 -11.80 5.34
CA GLY A 43 25.78 -12.03 6.77
C GLY A 43 24.88 -11.18 7.65
N ASP A 44 24.90 -11.49 8.96
CA ASP A 44 24.13 -11.00 10.13
C ASP A 44 23.65 -9.53 10.23
N PHE A 45 23.95 -8.64 9.28
CA PHE A 45 23.73 -7.20 9.40
C PHE A 45 22.25 -6.77 9.29
N HIS A 46 21.39 -7.57 8.66
CA HIS A 46 19.98 -7.23 8.42
C HIS A 46 19.00 -8.42 8.55
N ALA A 47 19.09 -9.20 9.63
CA ALA A 47 18.07 -10.23 9.89
C ALA A 47 16.68 -9.57 10.05
N VAL A 48 15.77 -9.81 9.11
CA VAL A 48 14.36 -9.36 9.22
C VAL A 48 13.71 -10.10 10.39
N ASP A 49 13.11 -9.34 11.31
CA ASP A 49 12.33 -9.91 12.41
C ASP A 49 10.94 -10.35 11.90
N LEU A 50 10.84 -11.63 11.52
CA LEU A 50 9.59 -12.24 11.07
C LEU A 50 8.46 -12.12 12.12
N LYS A 51 8.80 -12.07 13.40
CA LYS A 51 7.80 -11.92 14.46
C LYS A 51 7.20 -10.52 14.42
N ALA A 52 8.03 -9.50 14.28
CA ALA A 52 7.57 -8.11 14.13
C ALA A 52 6.71 -7.92 12.87
N VAL A 53 7.11 -8.55 11.74
CA VAL A 53 6.31 -8.55 10.52
C VAL A 53 4.94 -9.20 10.76
N GLY A 54 4.90 -10.35 11.43
CA GLY A 54 3.67 -11.06 11.77
C GLY A 54 2.74 -10.26 12.68
N GLU A 55 3.28 -9.60 13.71
CA GLU A 55 2.50 -8.78 14.65
C GLU A 55 1.73 -7.65 13.95
N ILE A 56 2.30 -7.04 12.90
CA ILE A 56 1.66 -5.99 12.10
C ILE A 56 0.68 -6.58 11.08
N LEU A 57 0.98 -7.73 10.48
CA LEU A 57 0.12 -8.35 9.46
C LEU A 57 -1.14 -8.99 10.04
N ILE A 58 -1.11 -9.50 11.27
CA ILE A 58 -2.23 -10.26 11.86
C ILE A 58 -3.56 -9.48 11.85
N PRO A 59 -3.64 -8.21 12.31
CA PRO A 59 -4.88 -7.45 12.29
C PRO A 59 -5.47 -7.32 10.88
N MET A 60 -4.63 -7.00 9.89
CA MET A 60 -5.04 -6.90 8.48
C MET A 60 -5.45 -8.27 7.93
N TRP A 61 -4.75 -9.34 8.30
CA TRP A 61 -5.01 -10.68 7.78
C TRP A 61 -6.41 -11.19 8.13
N VAL A 62 -6.86 -10.98 9.37
CA VAL A 62 -8.15 -11.49 9.86
C VAL A 62 -9.35 -10.87 9.13
N THR A 63 -9.18 -9.68 8.55
CA THR A 63 -10.22 -8.99 7.77
C THR A 63 -10.14 -9.26 6.28
N MET A 64 -9.15 -10.03 5.80
CA MET A 64 -9.04 -10.33 4.38
C MET A 64 -10.07 -11.35 3.91
N PRO A 65 -10.54 -11.24 2.65
CA PRO A 65 -11.29 -12.32 2.02
C PRO A 65 -10.38 -13.55 1.87
N MET A 66 -10.71 -14.61 2.62
CA MET A 66 -10.00 -15.88 2.62
C MET A 66 -10.90 -17.00 2.08
N ASN A 67 -10.27 -18.03 1.52
CA ASN A 67 -10.96 -19.26 1.15
C ASN A 67 -11.29 -20.11 2.40
N ALA A 68 -11.98 -21.24 2.21
CA ALA A 68 -12.37 -22.14 3.29
C ALA A 68 -11.19 -22.77 4.08
N GLN A 69 -9.97 -22.68 3.54
CA GLN A 69 -8.74 -23.14 4.18
C GLN A 69 -7.98 -22.01 4.89
N GLY A 70 -8.53 -20.78 4.94
CA GLY A 70 -7.87 -19.63 5.55
C GLY A 70 -6.71 -19.08 4.72
N GLN A 71 -6.74 -19.30 3.40
CA GLN A 71 -5.69 -18.83 2.48
C GLN A 71 -6.19 -17.69 1.60
N VAL A 72 -5.27 -16.81 1.20
CA VAL A 72 -5.53 -15.67 0.31
C VAL A 72 -4.91 -15.90 -1.07
N GLU A 73 -5.47 -15.23 -2.08
CA GLU A 73 -4.92 -15.22 -3.44
C GLU A 73 -3.78 -14.20 -3.58
N ILE A 74 -3.00 -14.30 -4.66
CA ILE A 74 -1.85 -13.40 -4.92
C ILE A 74 -2.25 -11.92 -4.92
N ARG A 75 -3.45 -11.58 -5.41
CA ARG A 75 -3.96 -10.21 -5.45
C ARG A 75 -4.12 -9.64 -4.04
N THR A 76 -4.76 -10.41 -3.16
CA THR A 76 -4.92 -10.06 -1.74
C THR A 76 -3.58 -10.01 -1.02
N LEU A 77 -2.64 -10.92 -1.35
CA LEU A 77 -1.29 -10.90 -0.77
C LEU A 77 -0.52 -9.63 -1.16
N ARG A 78 -0.59 -9.20 -2.42
CA ARG A 78 0.03 -7.94 -2.88
C ARG A 78 -0.59 -6.74 -2.19
N TYR A 79 -1.92 -6.70 -2.07
CA TYR A 79 -2.61 -5.66 -1.32
C TYR A 79 -2.17 -5.60 0.15
N LEU A 80 -2.08 -6.74 0.83
CA LEU A 80 -1.55 -6.82 2.20
C LEU A 80 -0.13 -6.29 2.31
N ALA A 81 0.75 -6.67 1.38
CA ALA A 81 2.13 -6.19 1.35
C ALA A 81 2.18 -4.67 1.13
N GLN A 82 1.38 -4.13 0.21
CA GLN A 82 1.28 -2.68 -0.01
C GLN A 82 0.85 -1.95 1.26
N ARG A 83 -0.17 -2.44 1.97
CA ARG A 83 -0.62 -1.84 3.23
C ARG A 83 0.44 -1.92 4.32
N TYR A 84 1.12 -3.06 4.46
CA TYR A 84 2.25 -3.20 5.40
C TYR A 84 3.33 -2.15 5.15
N PHE A 85 3.76 -1.98 3.90
CA PHE A 85 4.83 -1.04 3.54
C PHE A 85 4.39 0.42 3.62
N SER A 86 3.13 0.71 3.27
CA SER A 86 2.52 2.03 3.49
C SER A 86 2.47 2.40 4.96
N HIS A 87 2.12 1.45 5.84
CA HIS A 87 2.00 1.69 7.28
C HIS A 87 3.35 1.82 7.98
N THR A 88 4.34 0.99 7.63
CA THR A 88 5.62 0.93 8.35
C THR A 88 6.66 1.90 7.85
N SER A 89 6.65 2.21 6.56
CA SER A 89 7.76 2.89 5.88
C SER A 89 7.30 3.86 4.78
N SER A 90 6.01 4.24 4.73
CA SER A 90 5.39 5.06 3.65
C SER A 90 5.83 4.64 2.24
N LEU A 91 6.07 3.34 2.06
CA LEU A 91 6.58 2.76 0.83
C LEU A 91 5.40 2.32 -0.04
N ARG A 92 5.37 2.78 -1.29
CA ARG A 92 4.47 2.32 -2.34
C ARG A 92 5.19 1.36 -3.26
N LEU A 93 4.76 0.11 -3.28
CA LEU A 93 5.23 -0.91 -4.22
C LEU A 93 4.49 -0.76 -5.55
N ARG A 94 5.25 -0.63 -6.63
CA ARG A 94 4.67 -0.50 -7.97
C ARG A 94 3.88 -1.74 -8.35
N GLY A 95 2.62 -1.56 -8.76
CA GLY A 95 1.73 -2.64 -9.19
C GLY A 95 1.05 -3.42 -8.06
N PHE A 96 1.10 -2.94 -6.80
CA PHE A 96 0.47 -3.63 -5.65
C PHE A 96 -0.74 -2.88 -5.11
N GLY A 97 -0.86 -1.58 -5.42
CA GLY A 97 -2.01 -0.77 -5.03
C GLY A 97 -3.29 -1.21 -5.75
N PRO A 98 -4.49 -0.97 -5.16
CA PRO A 98 -5.78 -1.29 -5.79
C PRO A 98 -5.93 -0.70 -7.20
N SER A 99 -5.49 0.55 -7.38
CA SER A 99 -5.60 1.25 -8.67
C SER A 99 -4.55 0.81 -9.70
N ASP A 100 -3.47 0.17 -9.27
CA ASP A 100 -2.33 -0.27 -10.11
C ASP A 100 -2.36 -1.77 -10.43
N MET A 101 -3.49 -2.44 -10.22
CA MET A 101 -3.58 -3.90 -10.39
C MET A 101 -3.59 -4.29 -11.87
N VAL A 102 -2.41 -4.20 -12.50
CA VAL A 102 -2.12 -4.67 -13.85
C VAL A 102 -1.94 -6.19 -13.84
N THR A 103 -2.22 -6.85 -14.97
CA THR A 103 -2.01 -8.30 -15.17
C THR A 103 -0.56 -8.76 -14.98
N GLY A 104 0.40 -7.86 -14.82
CA GLY A 104 1.79 -8.14 -14.45
C GLY A 104 2.39 -7.00 -13.60
N SER A 105 3.30 -7.32 -12.69
CA SER A 105 4.00 -6.35 -11.84
C SER A 105 5.52 -6.55 -11.91
N SER A 106 6.30 -5.52 -11.56
CA SER A 106 7.77 -5.61 -11.39
C SER A 106 8.22 -6.53 -10.25
N TRP A 107 7.25 -7.13 -9.55
CA TRP A 107 7.43 -8.12 -8.50
C TRP A 107 6.52 -9.32 -8.72
N ASP A 108 6.29 -9.68 -9.98
CA ASP A 108 5.62 -10.94 -10.24
C ASP A 108 6.43 -12.11 -9.66
N VAL A 109 5.77 -13.23 -9.39
CA VAL A 109 6.39 -14.39 -8.73
C VAL A 109 7.65 -14.83 -9.48
N GLU A 110 7.68 -14.69 -10.81
CA GLU A 110 8.85 -14.96 -11.64
C GLU A 110 10.02 -13.96 -11.40
N GLU A 111 9.73 -12.66 -11.31
CA GLU A 111 10.73 -11.63 -11.04
C GLU A 111 11.23 -11.69 -9.59
N LEU A 112 10.36 -12.04 -8.65
CA LEU A 112 10.74 -12.33 -7.26
C LEU A 112 11.59 -13.60 -7.18
N SER A 113 11.26 -14.65 -7.92
CA SER A 113 12.07 -15.87 -7.99
C SER A 113 13.43 -15.62 -8.65
N ARG A 114 13.54 -14.63 -9.53
CA ARG A 114 14.82 -14.19 -10.11
C ARG A 114 15.69 -13.43 -9.11
N ARG A 115 15.07 -12.64 -8.22
CA ARG A 115 15.78 -11.79 -7.23
C ARG A 115 16.06 -12.50 -5.91
N VAL A 116 15.21 -13.44 -5.53
CA VAL A 116 15.32 -14.27 -4.34
C VAL A 116 15.51 -15.72 -4.81
N PRO A 117 16.75 -16.19 -4.96
CA PRO A 117 17.01 -17.57 -5.35
C PRO A 117 16.29 -18.49 -4.36
N ASP A 118 15.63 -19.53 -4.88
CA ASP A 118 14.80 -20.50 -4.15
C ASP A 118 13.38 -20.07 -3.70
N PHE A 119 12.94 -18.84 -4.00
CA PHE A 119 11.54 -18.46 -3.75
C PHE A 119 10.54 -19.35 -4.50
N GLY A 120 10.83 -19.71 -5.75
CA GLY A 120 10.00 -20.63 -6.54
C GLY A 120 10.14 -22.12 -6.17
N THR A 121 11.24 -22.52 -5.52
CA THR A 121 11.53 -23.92 -5.15
C THR A 121 11.11 -24.26 -3.71
N SER A 122 10.86 -23.24 -2.87
CA SER A 122 10.44 -23.34 -1.46
C SER A 122 9.03 -23.91 -1.22
N GLY A 123 8.36 -24.41 -2.27
CA GLY A 123 7.04 -25.04 -2.15
C GLY A 123 5.87 -24.07 -1.93
N PHE A 124 6.03 -22.78 -2.24
CA PHE A 124 4.92 -21.83 -2.22
C PHE A 124 3.89 -22.22 -3.29
N ASN A 125 2.62 -22.30 -2.89
CA ASN A 125 1.54 -22.43 -3.84
C ASN A 125 1.32 -21.06 -4.48
N ILE A 126 1.73 -20.91 -5.74
CA ILE A 126 1.71 -19.64 -6.50
C ILE A 126 0.35 -18.93 -6.52
N ASN A 127 -0.74 -19.63 -6.19
CA ASN A 127 -2.09 -19.09 -6.22
C ASN A 127 -2.77 -18.95 -4.85
N LYS A 128 -2.22 -19.53 -3.78
CA LYS A 128 -2.87 -19.57 -2.46
C LYS A 128 -1.85 -19.52 -1.32
N PHE A 129 -1.98 -18.54 -0.45
CA PHE A 129 -0.99 -18.23 0.58
C PHE A 129 -1.58 -18.32 1.99
N THR A 130 -0.85 -18.91 2.94
CA THR A 130 -1.16 -18.83 4.37
C THR A 130 -0.58 -17.56 5.01
N LEU A 131 -0.93 -17.28 6.27
CA LEU A 131 -0.40 -16.13 7.01
C LEU A 131 1.13 -16.23 7.14
N GLU A 132 1.66 -17.41 7.42
CA GLU A 132 3.09 -17.64 7.57
C GLU A 132 3.82 -17.38 6.24
N GLU A 133 3.23 -17.79 5.13
CA GLU A 133 3.76 -17.52 3.80
C GLU A 133 3.71 -16.04 3.45
N ALA A 134 2.67 -15.33 3.89
CA ALA A 134 2.56 -13.89 3.74
C ALA A 134 3.63 -13.13 4.55
N VAL A 135 3.92 -13.59 5.78
CA VAL A 135 5.01 -13.03 6.61
C VAL A 135 6.36 -13.20 5.90
N VAL A 136 6.64 -14.39 5.38
CA VAL A 136 7.89 -14.65 4.64
C VAL A 136 7.94 -13.83 3.34
N TYR A 137 6.82 -13.68 2.64
CA TYR A 137 6.73 -12.88 1.42
C TYR A 137 7.07 -11.40 1.69
N VAL A 138 6.46 -10.80 2.72
CA VAL A 138 6.73 -9.41 3.11
C VAL A 138 8.17 -9.24 3.58
N ALA A 139 8.70 -10.18 4.38
CA ALA A 139 10.09 -10.15 4.81
C ALA A 139 11.07 -10.24 3.64
N ALA A 140 10.80 -11.08 2.64
CA ALA A 140 11.60 -11.20 1.44
C ALA A 140 11.58 -9.91 0.60
N LEU A 141 10.40 -9.30 0.42
CA LEU A 141 10.28 -7.99 -0.26
C LEU A 141 11.11 -6.93 0.47
N GLN A 142 10.99 -6.87 1.78
CA GLN A 142 11.71 -5.93 2.62
C GLN A 142 13.22 -6.07 2.43
N GLN A 143 13.71 -7.31 2.44
CA GLN A 143 15.13 -7.60 2.25
C GLN A 143 15.62 -7.15 0.86
N VAL A 144 14.92 -7.54 -0.21
CA VAL A 144 15.32 -7.21 -1.60
C VAL A 144 15.35 -5.70 -1.84
N MET A 145 14.38 -4.95 -1.30
CA MET A 145 14.33 -3.50 -1.45
C MET A 145 15.49 -2.79 -0.76
N PHE A 146 15.88 -3.28 0.43
CA PHE A 146 16.98 -2.67 1.18
C PHE A 146 18.36 -3.09 0.67
N ASP A 147 18.51 -4.30 0.13
CA ASP A 147 19.75 -4.76 -0.51
C ASP A 147 20.06 -3.98 -1.80
N ALA A 148 19.03 -3.55 -2.54
CA ALA A 148 19.21 -2.68 -3.69
C ALA A 148 19.91 -1.35 -3.34
N GLY A 149 19.69 -0.84 -2.12
CA GLY A 149 20.40 0.33 -1.60
C GLY A 149 21.90 0.09 -1.41
N GLY A 150 22.29 -1.09 -0.92
CA GLY A 150 23.71 -1.47 -0.76
C GLY A 150 24.46 -1.45 -2.09
N ALA A 151 23.85 -1.96 -3.17
CA ALA A 151 24.44 -1.93 -4.51
C ALA A 151 24.67 -0.50 -5.04
N VAL A 152 23.81 0.46 -4.67
CA VAL A 152 24.03 1.88 -5.00
C VAL A 152 25.24 2.42 -4.26
N LEU A 153 25.35 2.13 -2.96
CA LEU A 153 26.49 2.57 -2.14
C LEU A 153 27.82 2.02 -2.66
N ASP A 154 27.86 0.74 -3.04
CA ASP A 154 29.07 0.12 -3.59
C ASP A 154 29.56 0.80 -4.88
N ARG A 155 28.63 1.22 -5.75
CA ARG A 155 28.97 2.01 -6.95
C ARG A 155 29.57 3.37 -6.59
N VAL A 156 28.99 4.07 -5.62
CA VAL A 156 29.50 5.38 -5.16
C VAL A 156 30.89 5.25 -4.53
N LEU A 157 31.12 4.22 -3.72
CA LEU A 157 32.44 3.90 -3.14
C LEU A 157 33.49 3.66 -4.24
N LEU A 158 33.13 2.88 -5.28
CA LEU A 158 34.01 2.61 -6.43
C LEU A 158 34.37 3.88 -7.21
N GLU A 159 33.41 4.77 -7.43
CA GLU A 159 33.61 6.03 -8.18
C GLU A 159 34.54 7.02 -7.45
N GLN A 160 34.49 7.06 -6.11
CA GLN A 160 35.37 7.95 -5.33
C GLN A 160 36.83 7.49 -5.31
N ARG A 161 37.16 6.31 -5.87
CA ARG A 161 38.49 5.67 -5.77
C ARG A 161 38.98 5.55 -4.32
N GLU A 162 38.06 5.60 -3.36
CA GLU A 162 38.36 5.30 -1.97
C GLU A 162 38.51 3.78 -1.90
N ALA A 163 39.71 3.33 -1.59
CA ALA A 163 40.02 1.90 -1.63
C ALA A 163 39.03 1.15 -0.73
N ILE A 164 38.30 0.21 -1.33
CA ILE A 164 37.33 -0.70 -0.71
C ILE A 164 37.94 -1.44 0.51
N ASP A 165 39.26 -1.44 0.65
CA ASP A 165 40.02 -2.06 1.75
C ASP A 165 40.59 -1.08 2.80
N GLN A 166 40.34 0.23 2.69
CA GLN A 166 40.91 1.23 3.61
C GLN A 166 39.86 1.84 4.55
N SER A 167 40.35 2.19 5.73
CA SER A 167 39.55 2.92 6.70
C SER A 167 39.29 4.36 6.24
N LEU A 168 38.02 4.75 6.28
CA LEU A 168 37.51 6.07 5.91
C LEU A 168 37.63 7.07 7.06
N GLU A 169 38.04 8.30 6.75
CA GLU A 169 37.88 9.43 7.66
C GLU A 169 36.44 9.93 7.63
N LYS A 170 35.97 10.54 8.74
CA LYS A 170 34.59 11.05 8.85
C LYS A 170 34.19 11.96 7.69
N ARG A 171 35.09 12.84 7.24
CA ARG A 171 34.83 13.78 6.15
C ARG A 171 34.55 13.04 4.83
N ASP A 172 35.30 11.98 4.58
CA ASP A 172 35.24 11.24 3.32
C ASP A 172 34.01 10.30 3.35
N LEU A 173 33.72 9.69 4.50
CA LEU A 173 32.45 8.99 4.73
C LEU A 173 31.23 9.89 4.47
N LEU A 174 31.22 11.12 5.00
CA LEU A 174 30.11 12.05 4.78
C LEU A 174 29.91 12.35 3.29
N LYS A 175 30.99 12.59 2.53
CA LYS A 175 30.90 12.83 1.08
C LYS A 175 30.35 11.62 0.33
N VAL A 176 30.78 10.41 0.69
CA VAL A 176 30.27 9.17 0.10
C VAL A 176 28.78 9.03 0.39
N LEU A 177 28.35 9.25 1.63
CA LEU A 177 26.96 9.11 2.04
C LEU A 177 26.05 10.19 1.44
N ASP A 178 26.52 11.44 1.36
CA ASP A 178 25.79 12.54 0.70
C ASP A 178 25.52 12.20 -0.77
N LYS A 179 26.52 11.67 -1.50
CA LYS A 179 26.34 11.21 -2.88
C LYS A 179 25.43 9.99 -2.97
N TYR A 180 25.62 9.03 -2.07
CA TYR A 180 24.79 7.82 -2.01
C TYR A 180 23.31 8.18 -1.90
N VAL A 181 22.94 9.12 -1.03
CA VAL A 181 21.54 9.55 -0.87
C VAL A 181 20.98 10.06 -2.19
N LEU A 182 21.70 10.91 -2.92
CA LEU A 182 21.23 11.45 -4.20
C LEU A 182 21.08 10.37 -5.29
N HIS A 183 22.07 9.47 -5.42
CA HIS A 183 21.99 8.35 -6.36
C HIS A 183 20.88 7.35 -6.00
N TRP A 184 20.64 7.13 -4.71
CA TRP A 184 19.58 6.25 -4.24
C TRP A 184 18.20 6.85 -4.48
N MET A 185 18.02 8.15 -4.16
CA MET A 185 16.76 8.85 -4.36
C MET A 185 16.37 8.98 -5.84
N GLY A 186 17.34 9.32 -6.69
CA GLY A 186 17.10 9.56 -8.12
C GLY A 186 17.15 8.34 -9.01
N GLY A 187 17.76 7.24 -8.56
CA GLY A 187 17.97 6.07 -9.40
C GLY A 187 18.62 6.43 -10.73
N ASP A 188 17.96 6.10 -11.83
CA ASP A 188 18.44 6.37 -13.19
C ASP A 188 18.23 7.84 -13.63
N ALA A 189 17.43 8.61 -12.90
CA ALA A 189 17.16 10.02 -13.20
C ALA A 189 18.24 10.97 -12.70
N PHE A 190 19.11 10.55 -11.78
CA PHE A 190 20.21 11.36 -11.25
C PHE A 190 21.53 11.01 -11.93
N ASP A 191 22.15 11.99 -12.61
CA ASP A 191 23.37 11.78 -13.39
C ASP A 191 24.67 12.00 -12.59
N GLY A 192 24.56 12.40 -11.32
CA GLY A 192 25.68 12.78 -10.46
C GLY A 192 25.75 14.28 -10.17
N GLU A 193 25.08 15.12 -10.96
CA GLU A 193 25.00 16.57 -10.75
C GLU A 193 23.57 17.03 -10.47
N CYS A 194 22.58 16.57 -11.26
CA CYS A 194 21.18 16.90 -11.06
C CYS A 194 20.22 15.83 -11.57
N PHE A 195 18.93 16.09 -11.36
CA PHE A 195 17.86 15.20 -11.75
C PHE A 195 17.33 15.57 -13.14
N HIS A 196 17.18 14.56 -13.99
CA HIS A 196 16.70 14.71 -15.37
C HIS A 196 15.41 13.93 -15.58
N PRO A 197 14.38 14.55 -16.19
CA PRO A 197 13.22 13.81 -16.65
C PRO A 197 13.61 13.02 -17.92
N PRO A 198 12.94 11.89 -18.22
CA PRO A 198 13.17 11.14 -19.43
C PRO A 198 12.58 11.88 -20.65
N GLY A 199 12.86 11.38 -21.85
CA GLY A 199 12.22 11.87 -23.07
C GLY A 199 12.72 13.25 -23.53
N GLU A 200 11.79 14.07 -24.06
CA GLU A 200 12.11 15.35 -24.71
C GLU A 200 12.67 16.41 -23.75
N GLN A 201 12.39 16.29 -22.44
CA GLN A 201 12.87 17.23 -21.42
C GLN A 201 14.21 16.81 -20.78
N ARG A 202 14.94 15.82 -21.33
CA ARG A 202 16.20 15.34 -20.74
C ARG A 202 17.26 16.41 -20.48
N ASN A 203 17.20 17.54 -21.17
CA ASN A 203 18.12 18.67 -20.96
C ASN A 203 17.74 19.56 -19.77
N VAL A 204 16.57 19.34 -19.16
CA VAL A 204 16.12 20.03 -17.95
C VAL A 204 16.81 19.40 -16.75
N CYS A 205 17.34 20.25 -15.88
CA CYS A 205 18.12 19.90 -14.71
C CYS A 205 17.35 20.43 -13.50
N PHE A 206 16.72 19.53 -12.74
CA PHE A 206 16.00 19.91 -11.53
C PHE A 206 16.96 20.03 -10.35
N GLU A 207 16.80 21.09 -9.57
CA GLU A 207 17.56 21.27 -8.33
C GLU A 207 17.25 20.13 -7.35
N VAL A 208 18.24 19.79 -6.53
CA VAL A 208 18.09 18.76 -5.50
C VAL A 208 17.11 19.26 -4.43
N PRO A 209 15.91 18.64 -4.28
CA PRO A 209 14.99 19.03 -3.23
C PRO A 209 15.60 18.73 -1.87
N LEU A 210 15.34 19.60 -0.89
CA LEU A 210 15.73 19.41 0.52
C LEU A 210 17.24 19.17 0.73
N LYS A 211 18.10 19.74 -0.13
CA LYS A 211 19.54 19.45 -0.13
C LYS A 211 20.18 19.61 1.25
N HIS A 212 19.87 20.69 1.97
CA HIS A 212 20.48 20.97 3.27
C HIS A 212 20.01 20.01 4.37
N GLU A 213 18.74 19.62 4.29
CA GLU A 213 18.07 18.69 5.19
C GLU A 213 18.58 17.27 4.96
N LEU A 214 18.79 16.86 3.71
CA LEU A 214 19.39 15.56 3.33
C LEU A 214 20.83 15.42 3.87
N GLU A 215 21.67 16.43 3.69
CA GLU A 215 23.00 16.43 4.31
C GLU A 215 22.91 16.42 5.85
N GLY A 216 21.89 17.07 6.40
CA GLY A 216 21.57 17.04 7.84
C GLY A 216 21.26 15.64 8.34
N LEU A 217 20.43 14.90 7.60
CA LEU A 217 20.08 13.50 7.86
C LEU A 217 21.33 12.62 7.85
N VAL A 218 22.17 12.72 6.82
CA VAL A 218 23.42 11.96 6.72
C VAL A 218 24.31 12.22 7.95
N ARG A 219 24.53 13.49 8.30
CA ARG A 219 25.32 13.87 9.48
C ARG A 219 24.71 13.31 10.77
N ALA A 220 23.40 13.31 10.91
CA ALA A 220 22.71 12.77 12.07
C ALA A 220 22.90 11.25 12.21
N GLN A 221 22.82 10.50 11.11
CA GLN A 221 23.01 9.04 11.11
C GLN A 221 24.45 8.64 11.44
N VAL A 222 25.45 9.36 10.89
CA VAL A 222 26.86 9.15 11.26
C VAL A 222 27.06 9.39 12.76
N LYS A 223 26.47 10.46 13.31
CA LYS A 223 26.54 10.77 14.74
C LYS A 223 25.83 9.72 15.60
N ALA A 224 24.72 9.16 15.13
CA ALA A 224 24.03 8.07 15.81
C ALA A 224 24.92 6.81 15.91
N LEU A 225 25.60 6.44 14.83
CA LEU A 225 26.54 5.31 14.84
C LEU A 225 27.72 5.56 15.78
N GLU A 226 28.29 6.78 15.78
CA GLU A 226 29.35 7.17 16.73
C GLU A 226 28.90 7.03 18.19
N PHE A 227 27.65 7.43 18.49
CA PHE A 227 27.07 7.31 19.82
C PHE A 227 26.91 5.84 20.24
N THR A 228 26.36 4.98 19.38
CA THR A 228 26.21 3.54 19.66
C THR A 228 27.56 2.89 19.93
N ARG A 229 28.57 3.16 19.08
CA ARG A 229 29.94 2.67 19.29
C ARG A 229 30.53 3.15 20.61
N HIS A 230 30.33 4.41 20.96
CA HIS A 230 30.84 4.96 22.21
C HIS A 230 30.20 4.25 23.42
N TYR A 231 28.89 4.03 23.38
CA TYR A 231 28.17 3.32 24.44
C TYR A 231 28.67 1.87 24.61
N ASP A 232 28.88 1.15 23.50
CA ASP A 232 29.42 -0.22 23.52
C ASP A 232 30.87 -0.29 24.01
N LEU A 233 31.69 0.73 23.69
CA LEU A 233 33.08 0.81 24.13
C LEU A 233 33.21 1.16 25.61
N VAL A 234 32.33 2.04 26.13
CA VAL A 234 32.27 2.39 27.56
C VAL A 234 31.83 1.18 28.39
N THR A 235 30.85 0.41 27.91
CA THR A 235 30.43 -0.84 28.56
C THR A 235 31.49 -1.94 28.46
N SER A 236 32.30 -1.95 27.39
CA SER A 236 33.35 -2.96 27.15
C SER A 236 34.76 -2.57 27.60
N GLY A 237 34.98 -1.36 28.15
CA GLY A 237 36.25 -0.92 28.74
C GLY A 237 37.42 -0.70 27.77
N ARG A 238 37.18 -0.34 26.50
CA ARG A 238 38.24 -0.11 25.48
C ARG A 238 38.49 1.38 25.21
N SER A 239 39.75 1.74 24.94
CA SER A 239 40.21 3.13 24.72
C SER A 239 39.84 3.68 23.34
N MET A 240 39.49 4.97 23.29
CA MET A 240 39.21 5.74 22.07
C MET A 240 40.51 6.03 21.30
N MET A 241 40.73 5.38 20.17
CA MET A 241 41.63 5.86 19.12
C MET A 241 40.80 6.17 17.87
N GLU A 242 41.26 7.15 17.08
CA GLU A 242 40.65 7.75 15.87
C GLU A 242 39.38 7.05 15.36
N GLN A 243 38.26 7.79 15.32
CA GLN A 243 36.97 7.34 14.76
C GLN A 243 37.09 7.16 13.24
N ARG A 244 37.73 6.07 12.92
CA ARG A 244 37.91 5.47 11.61
C ARG A 244 36.65 4.69 11.29
N PHE A 245 36.16 4.87 10.07
CA PHE A 245 35.00 4.14 9.56
C PHE A 245 35.47 3.08 8.57
N SER A 246 34.69 2.02 8.45
CA SER A 246 34.85 0.95 7.48
C SER A 246 33.76 1.08 6.41
N PRO A 247 33.95 0.49 5.22
CA PRO A 247 32.87 0.38 4.24
C PRO A 247 31.60 -0.28 4.83
N ASN A 248 31.77 -1.22 5.75
CA ASN A 248 30.64 -1.84 6.45
C ASN A 248 29.84 -0.82 7.29
N ASP A 249 30.50 0.18 7.89
CA ASP A 249 29.80 1.25 8.60
C ASP A 249 28.97 2.12 7.66
N ALA A 250 29.48 2.36 6.44
CA ALA A 250 28.73 3.07 5.41
C ALA A 250 27.46 2.28 5.03
N HIS A 251 27.57 0.95 4.87
CA HIS A 251 26.42 0.07 4.61
C HIS A 251 25.39 0.10 5.75
N VAL A 252 25.83 0.05 7.01
CA VAL A 252 24.93 0.18 8.17
C VAL A 252 24.17 1.52 8.15
N ILE A 253 24.88 2.63 7.87
CA ILE A 253 24.28 3.96 7.80
C ILE A 253 23.31 4.06 6.61
N ALA A 254 23.70 3.59 5.43
CA ALA A 254 22.85 3.56 4.24
C ALA A 254 21.56 2.75 4.47
N GLY A 255 21.66 1.59 5.13
CA GLY A 255 20.50 0.79 5.52
C GLY A 255 19.57 1.54 6.50
N HIS A 256 20.12 2.27 7.46
CA HIS A 256 19.32 3.09 8.38
C HIS A 256 18.64 4.28 7.69
N ILE A 257 19.33 4.94 6.75
CA ILE A 257 18.74 6.02 5.94
C ILE A 257 17.55 5.44 5.16
N THR A 258 17.77 4.38 4.38
CA THR A 258 16.73 3.77 3.55
C THR A 258 15.52 3.32 4.36
N LYS A 259 15.72 2.69 5.53
CA LYS A 259 14.64 2.22 6.41
C LYS A 259 13.82 3.35 7.04
N ASN A 260 14.45 4.47 7.39
CA ASN A 260 13.80 5.53 8.18
C ASN A 260 13.52 6.80 7.37
N PHE A 261 13.83 6.82 6.07
CA PHE A 261 13.70 8.01 5.25
C PHE A 261 12.26 8.54 5.19
N ALA A 262 11.28 7.65 5.17
CA ALA A 262 9.87 8.02 5.19
C ALA A 262 9.50 8.89 6.40
N TRP A 263 10.02 8.57 7.59
CA TRP A 263 9.79 9.39 8.79
C TRP A 263 10.44 10.76 8.73
N PHE A 264 11.56 10.88 8.02
CA PHE A 264 12.20 12.16 7.75
C PHE A 264 11.31 13.02 6.84
N TYR A 265 10.79 12.43 5.76
CA TYR A 265 9.95 13.13 4.77
C TYR A 265 8.53 13.43 5.28
N GLU A 266 8.01 12.65 6.24
CA GLU A 266 6.66 12.82 6.77
C GLU A 266 6.40 14.22 7.35
N SER A 267 7.45 14.90 7.85
CA SER A 267 7.30 16.28 8.35
C SER A 267 6.91 17.28 7.26
N ASP A 268 7.46 17.14 6.06
CA ASP A 268 7.10 17.98 4.91
C ASP A 268 5.68 17.63 4.40
N CYS A 269 5.35 16.34 4.37
CA CYS A 269 4.00 15.87 4.03
C CYS A 269 2.93 16.39 4.98
N ALA A 270 3.21 16.39 6.29
CA ALA A 270 2.31 16.91 7.31
C ALA A 270 2.09 18.43 7.12
N HIS A 271 3.17 19.19 6.91
CA HIS A 271 3.07 20.63 6.66
C HIS A 271 2.30 20.95 5.37
N MET A 272 2.51 20.17 4.31
CA MET A 272 1.76 20.29 3.06
C MET A 272 0.27 20.01 3.28
N LYS A 273 -0.06 18.93 4.00
CA LYS A 273 -1.45 18.59 4.36
C LYS A 273 -2.11 19.72 5.15
N GLU A 274 -1.45 20.23 6.20
CA GLU A 274 -1.96 21.32 7.03
C GLU A 274 -2.25 22.58 6.20
N SER A 275 -1.33 22.94 5.30
CA SER A 275 -1.47 24.09 4.42
C SER A 275 -2.67 23.98 3.48
N LEU A 276 -2.91 22.80 2.91
CA LEU A 276 -4.05 22.56 2.01
C LEU A 276 -5.37 22.46 2.77
N VAL A 277 -5.37 21.79 3.92
CA VAL A 277 -6.56 21.63 4.77
C VAL A 277 -7.02 22.98 5.35
N ALA A 278 -6.10 23.91 5.62
CA ALA A 278 -6.43 25.26 6.04
C ALA A 278 -7.23 26.07 4.99
N LEU A 279 -7.15 25.67 3.71
CA LEU A 279 -7.86 26.31 2.59
C LEU A 279 -9.21 25.63 2.28
N ASP A 280 -9.49 24.46 2.86
CA ASP A 280 -10.76 23.74 2.71
C ASP A 280 -11.82 24.26 3.70
N GLU A 281 -12.37 25.45 3.41
CA GLU A 281 -13.40 26.08 4.24
C GLU A 281 -14.64 25.20 4.42
N GLY A 282 -14.98 24.39 3.41
CA GLY A 282 -16.15 23.52 3.38
C GLY A 282 -15.99 22.21 4.16
N ARG A 283 -14.79 21.89 4.66
CA ARG A 283 -14.45 20.58 5.26
C ARG A 283 -14.80 19.41 4.32
N THR A 284 -14.63 19.61 3.02
CA THR A 284 -14.98 18.64 1.97
C THR A 284 -13.79 17.83 1.46
N GLY A 285 -12.59 18.12 2.00
CA GLY A 285 -11.34 17.52 1.53
C GLY A 285 -10.92 17.99 0.14
N ARG A 286 -11.52 19.07 -0.34
CA ARG A 286 -11.35 19.63 -1.69
C ARG A 286 -11.10 21.11 -1.63
N ILE A 287 -10.29 21.61 -2.55
CA ILE A 287 -10.10 23.05 -2.78
C ILE A 287 -10.15 23.35 -4.27
N PRO A 288 -10.60 24.55 -4.69
CA PRO A 288 -10.55 24.93 -6.09
C PRO A 288 -9.12 24.94 -6.64
N LEU A 289 -8.94 24.53 -7.89
CA LEU A 289 -7.63 24.47 -8.52
C LEU A 289 -6.93 25.84 -8.54
N SER A 290 -7.68 26.93 -8.68
CA SER A 290 -7.12 28.28 -8.58
C SER A 290 -6.58 28.61 -7.18
N ILE A 291 -7.28 28.20 -6.12
CA ILE A 291 -6.84 28.35 -4.73
C ILE A 291 -5.60 27.50 -4.47
N PHE A 292 -5.56 26.27 -4.97
CA PHE A 292 -4.38 25.40 -4.92
C PHE A 292 -3.15 26.08 -5.54
N TYR A 293 -3.26 26.58 -6.78
CA TYR A 293 -2.14 27.28 -7.42
C TYR A 293 -1.76 28.59 -6.73
N GLY A 294 -2.73 29.29 -6.13
CA GLY A 294 -2.50 30.52 -5.38
C GLY A 294 -1.84 30.31 -4.01
N ALA A 295 -1.92 29.10 -3.45
CA ALA A 295 -1.44 28.81 -2.10
C ALA A 295 0.08 28.78 -1.97
N SER A 296 0.79 28.38 -3.03
CA SER A 296 2.25 28.26 -3.00
C SER A 296 2.84 28.29 -4.40
N ASP A 297 4.03 28.88 -4.55
CA ASP A 297 4.82 28.80 -5.78
C ASP A 297 5.21 27.35 -6.11
N TYR A 298 5.33 26.49 -5.10
CA TYR A 298 5.71 25.07 -5.24
C TYR A 298 4.61 24.18 -5.83
N PHE A 299 3.33 24.60 -5.75
CA PHE A 299 2.21 23.88 -6.36
C PHE A 299 2.14 24.21 -7.85
N GLY A 300 2.95 23.52 -8.64
CA GLY A 300 3.27 23.85 -10.02
C GLY A 300 2.96 22.74 -11.01
N GLU A 301 2.34 21.65 -10.58
CA GLU A 301 1.95 20.56 -11.46
C GLU A 301 0.91 21.01 -12.48
N SER A 302 0.96 20.47 -13.70
CA SER A 302 -0.01 20.80 -14.74
C SER A 302 -1.36 20.15 -14.44
N GLU A 303 -2.45 20.77 -14.90
CA GLU A 303 -3.81 20.21 -14.76
C GLU A 303 -3.89 18.81 -15.38
N GLY A 304 -3.27 18.58 -16.53
CA GLY A 304 -3.26 17.27 -17.20
C GLY A 304 -2.50 16.20 -16.41
N TYR A 305 -1.44 16.57 -15.69
CA TYR A 305 -0.71 15.63 -14.84
C TYR A 305 -1.49 15.32 -13.56
N LEU A 306 -2.07 16.33 -12.92
CA LEU A 306 -2.95 16.17 -11.75
C LEU A 306 -4.18 15.30 -12.08
N ASP A 307 -4.79 15.53 -13.23
CA ASP A 307 -5.90 14.72 -13.75
C ASP A 307 -5.50 13.26 -13.94
N ALA A 308 -4.38 13.02 -14.62
CA ALA A 308 -3.87 11.67 -14.86
C ALA A 308 -3.60 10.91 -13.55
N GLN A 309 -3.28 11.60 -12.46
CA GLN A 309 -3.06 10.99 -11.14
C GLN A 309 -4.34 10.85 -10.31
N GLY A 310 -5.49 11.25 -10.85
CA GLY A 310 -6.77 11.21 -10.15
C GLY A 310 -6.86 12.21 -9.00
N VAL A 311 -6.15 13.34 -9.11
CA VAL A 311 -6.19 14.40 -8.11
C VAL A 311 -7.40 15.31 -8.29
N LEU A 312 -7.92 15.44 -9.52
CA LEU A 312 -8.95 16.42 -9.84
C LEU A 312 -10.37 15.84 -9.82
N ASP A 313 -11.31 16.67 -9.38
CA ASP A 313 -12.76 16.45 -9.40
C ASP A 313 -13.41 17.56 -10.25
N TYR A 314 -14.14 17.15 -11.29
CA TYR A 314 -14.86 18.05 -12.21
C TYR A 314 -16.37 18.10 -11.94
N SER A 315 -16.79 17.75 -10.73
CA SER A 315 -18.19 17.88 -10.32
C SER A 315 -18.70 19.33 -10.37
N THR A 316 -17.79 20.31 -10.38
CA THR A 316 -18.05 21.75 -10.55
C THR A 316 -17.50 22.29 -11.85
N GLN A 317 -17.90 23.52 -12.21
CA GLN A 317 -17.37 24.20 -13.39
C GLN A 317 -15.84 24.43 -13.28
N GLU A 318 -15.36 24.76 -12.09
CA GLU A 318 -13.93 24.81 -11.79
C GLU A 318 -13.48 23.46 -11.20
N ALA A 319 -12.37 22.92 -11.70
CA ALA A 319 -11.79 21.69 -11.16
C ALA A 319 -11.42 21.86 -9.68
N GLN A 320 -11.71 20.84 -8.88
CA GLN A 320 -11.36 20.80 -7.46
C GLN A 320 -10.24 19.80 -7.24
N VAL A 321 -9.23 20.18 -6.45
CA VAL A 321 -8.14 19.31 -6.01
C VAL A 321 -8.62 18.50 -4.82
N ILE A 322 -8.66 17.17 -4.95
CA ILE A 322 -8.93 16.24 -3.85
C ILE A 322 -7.66 16.11 -3.01
N ILE A 323 -7.63 16.72 -1.82
CA ILE A 323 -6.43 16.86 -0.99
C ILE A 323 -5.75 15.52 -0.70
N PRO A 324 -6.45 14.47 -0.21
CA PRO A 324 -5.79 13.21 0.08
C PRO A 324 -5.24 12.52 -1.18
N ASN A 325 -5.89 12.69 -2.34
CA ASN A 325 -5.38 12.16 -3.61
C ASN A 325 -4.11 12.89 -4.04
N TYR A 326 -4.05 14.22 -3.88
CA TYR A 326 -2.84 15.00 -4.13
C TYR A 326 -1.69 14.52 -3.25
N LEU A 327 -1.89 14.42 -1.94
CA LEU A 327 -0.85 13.94 -1.02
C LEU A 327 -0.35 12.53 -1.38
N GLN A 328 -1.23 11.69 -1.91
CA GLN A 328 -0.91 10.32 -2.37
C GLN A 328 -0.47 10.24 -3.83
N ALA A 329 -0.39 11.36 -4.55
CA ALA A 329 -0.01 11.39 -5.96
C ALA A 329 1.49 11.10 -6.12
N ALA A 330 1.89 10.57 -7.29
CA ALA A 330 3.29 10.25 -7.54
C ALA A 330 4.18 11.50 -7.66
N SER A 331 3.60 12.69 -7.82
CA SER A 331 4.32 13.98 -7.70
C SER A 331 4.86 14.23 -6.30
N ASN A 332 4.20 13.66 -5.28
CA ASN A 332 4.57 13.79 -3.87
C ASN A 332 5.38 12.58 -3.35
N CYS A 333 5.91 11.76 -4.25
CA CYS A 333 6.85 10.69 -3.93
C CYS A 333 8.30 11.16 -4.13
N ILE A 334 9.00 11.42 -3.03
CA ILE A 334 10.35 11.99 -3.01
C ILE A 334 11.44 11.02 -3.47
N VAL A 335 11.20 9.72 -3.34
CA VAL A 335 12.07 8.67 -3.89
C VAL A 335 11.27 7.86 -4.89
N ALA A 336 11.78 7.75 -6.11
CA ALA A 336 11.15 6.98 -7.17
C ALA A 336 12.17 6.01 -7.78
N THR A 337 12.21 4.79 -7.26
CA THR A 337 13.00 3.72 -7.87
C THR A 337 12.14 2.93 -8.87
N SER A 338 12.77 2.05 -9.64
CA SER A 338 12.06 1.07 -10.50
C SER A 338 11.25 0.04 -9.71
N GLN A 339 11.43 -0.03 -8.39
CA GLN A 339 10.92 -1.07 -7.51
C GLN A 339 9.81 -0.57 -6.58
N TYR A 340 10.05 0.60 -5.98
CA TYR A 340 9.17 1.24 -5.01
C TYR A 340 9.31 2.76 -5.07
N GLN A 341 8.33 3.43 -4.48
CA GLN A 341 8.32 4.86 -4.24
C GLN A 341 8.21 5.14 -2.73
N ILE A 342 8.86 6.20 -2.23
CA ILE A 342 8.60 6.72 -0.87
C ILE A 342 7.72 7.95 -1.04
N CYS A 343 6.51 7.90 -0.51
CA CYS A 343 5.48 8.93 -0.66
C CYS A 343 5.00 9.42 0.69
N CYS A 344 4.12 10.42 0.71
CA CYS A 344 3.43 10.82 1.94
C CYS A 344 2.59 9.68 2.50
N LEU A 345 2.42 9.65 3.83
CA LEU A 345 1.61 8.63 4.49
C LEU A 345 0.13 8.71 4.07
N ASN A 346 -0.46 7.55 3.77
CA ASN A 346 -1.91 7.44 3.58
C ASN A 346 -2.61 7.48 4.96
N SER A 347 -3.17 8.64 5.32
CA SER A 347 -3.87 8.82 6.61
C SER A 347 -5.08 7.88 6.78
N CYS A 348 -5.71 7.46 5.67
CA CYS A 348 -6.84 6.53 5.69
C CYS A 348 -6.49 5.14 6.24
N GLU A 349 -5.21 4.74 6.18
CA GLU A 349 -4.79 3.43 6.69
C GLU A 349 -5.07 3.29 8.19
N ARG A 350 -4.94 4.37 8.95
CA ARG A 350 -5.26 4.38 10.39
C ARG A 350 -6.76 4.22 10.64
N VAL A 351 -7.58 4.93 9.86
CA VAL A 351 -9.05 4.81 9.92
C VAL A 351 -9.47 3.38 9.62
N LEU A 352 -8.90 2.79 8.55
CA LEU A 352 -9.20 1.41 8.19
C LEU A 352 -8.70 0.42 9.25
N GLU A 353 -7.51 0.62 9.80
CA GLU A 353 -6.96 -0.21 10.89
C GLU A 353 -7.88 -0.24 12.12
N ASP A 354 -8.36 0.92 12.56
CA ASP A 354 -9.29 1.01 13.71
C ASP A 354 -10.60 0.23 13.44
N ILE A 355 -11.13 0.32 12.21
CA ILE A 355 -12.30 -0.47 11.80
C ILE A 355 -11.97 -1.96 11.81
N GLU A 356 -10.80 -2.36 11.30
CA GLU A 356 -10.38 -3.76 11.23
C GLU A 356 -10.20 -4.38 12.61
N LEU A 357 -9.62 -3.62 13.55
CA LEU A 357 -9.41 -4.02 14.94
C LEU A 357 -10.72 -4.28 15.67
N GLU A 358 -11.75 -3.49 15.40
CA GLU A 358 -13.07 -3.68 16.01
C GLU A 358 -13.88 -4.78 15.33
N VAL A 359 -13.92 -4.79 13.99
CA VAL A 359 -14.74 -5.73 13.21
C VAL A 359 -14.19 -7.16 13.28
N ARG A 360 -12.88 -7.37 13.10
CA ARG A 360 -12.19 -8.69 13.13
C ARG A 360 -12.81 -9.77 12.21
N LYS A 361 -13.35 -9.36 11.06
CA LYS A 361 -13.93 -10.23 10.02
C LYS A 361 -13.96 -9.48 8.67
N PRO A 362 -14.06 -10.17 7.53
CA PRO A 362 -13.97 -9.52 6.22
C PRO A 362 -15.18 -8.67 5.80
N GLN A 363 -16.29 -8.76 6.55
CA GLN A 363 -17.52 -8.04 6.28
C GLN A 363 -18.28 -7.75 7.57
N ALA A 364 -18.95 -6.60 7.63
CA ALA A 364 -19.72 -6.14 8.79
C ALA A 364 -21.14 -5.74 8.39
N THR A 365 -22.05 -5.67 9.36
CA THR A 365 -23.38 -5.09 9.10
C THR A 365 -23.28 -3.56 9.03
N VAL A 366 -24.30 -2.93 8.44
CA VAL A 366 -24.35 -1.46 8.36
C VAL A 366 -24.37 -0.85 9.77
N GLU A 367 -25.17 -1.41 10.66
CA GLU A 367 -25.33 -0.92 12.03
C GLU A 367 -24.05 -1.05 12.86
N GLU A 368 -23.30 -2.13 12.65
CA GLU A 368 -21.99 -2.33 13.27
C GLU A 368 -20.98 -1.28 12.80
N LEU A 369 -20.90 -1.02 11.50
CA LEU A 369 -20.00 -0.01 10.94
C LEU A 369 -20.36 1.41 11.37
N LEU A 370 -21.64 1.77 11.36
CA LEU A 370 -22.09 3.08 11.83
C LEU A 370 -21.78 3.30 13.31
N PHE A 371 -21.91 2.26 14.14
CA PHE A 371 -21.55 2.33 15.55
C PHE A 371 -20.04 2.51 15.75
N ILE A 372 -19.22 1.75 15.03
CA ILE A 372 -17.76 1.83 15.14
C ILE A 372 -17.28 3.21 14.67
N VAL A 373 -17.68 3.62 13.47
CA VAL A 373 -17.26 4.89 12.86
C VAL A 373 -17.79 6.10 13.63
N GLY A 374 -19.03 6.04 14.13
CA GLY A 374 -19.59 7.12 14.94
C GLY A 374 -18.88 7.35 16.28
N ASN A 375 -18.19 6.34 16.82
CA ASN A 375 -17.38 6.48 18.03
C ASN A 375 -15.91 6.84 17.76
N MET A 376 -15.52 7.02 16.49
CA MET A 376 -14.18 7.48 16.15
C MET A 376 -14.07 8.98 16.42
N THR A 377 -12.89 9.41 16.86
CA THR A 377 -12.56 10.83 16.93
C THR A 377 -12.40 11.37 15.52
N ASP A 378 -13.05 12.51 15.23
CA ASP A 378 -12.84 13.25 13.99
C ASP A 378 -11.39 13.78 13.97
N PRO A 379 -10.50 13.23 13.12
CA PRO A 379 -9.12 13.70 13.02
C PRO A 379 -9.02 15.14 12.51
N SER A 380 -10.10 15.67 11.94
CA SER A 380 -10.23 17.05 11.47
C SER A 380 -10.82 18.00 12.53
N SER A 381 -11.21 17.52 13.72
CA SER A 381 -11.66 18.37 14.83
C SER A 381 -10.53 18.65 15.81
N LEU A 382 -10.39 19.92 16.22
CA LEU A 382 -9.49 20.33 17.30
C LEU A 382 -10.07 20.04 18.69
N GLU A 383 -11.38 19.76 18.78
CA GLU A 383 -12.11 19.55 20.02
C GLU A 383 -12.36 18.06 20.31
N GLU A 384 -11.70 17.15 19.58
CA GLU A 384 -11.86 15.69 19.67
C GLU A 384 -13.33 15.24 19.50
N ASP A 385 -14.07 15.91 18.63
CA ASP A 385 -15.48 15.58 18.37
C ASP A 385 -15.64 14.17 17.76
N GLU A 386 -16.82 13.58 17.98
CA GLU A 386 -17.22 12.32 17.33
C GLU A 386 -17.56 12.54 15.84
N VAL A 387 -17.28 11.54 15.00
CA VAL A 387 -17.61 11.56 13.57
C VAL A 387 -19.13 11.52 13.37
N VAL A 388 -19.66 12.52 12.68
CA VAL A 388 -21.09 12.61 12.35
C VAL A 388 -21.37 12.02 10.97
N VAL A 389 -21.96 10.82 10.92
CA VAL A 389 -22.43 10.20 9.68
C VAL A 389 -23.86 10.64 9.37
N GLY A 390 -24.01 11.51 8.36
CA GLY A 390 -25.33 12.00 7.94
C GLY A 390 -26.24 10.92 7.32
N ASP A 391 -27.55 11.23 7.24
CA ASP A 391 -28.59 10.32 6.71
C ASP A 391 -28.28 9.82 5.29
N GLU A 392 -27.73 10.70 4.45
CA GLU A 392 -27.37 10.35 3.07
C GLU A 392 -26.26 9.31 3.02
N LEU A 393 -25.17 9.50 3.77
CA LEU A 393 -24.06 8.53 3.83
C LEU A 393 -24.49 7.22 4.50
N THR A 394 -25.41 7.29 5.47
CA THR A 394 -26.06 6.11 6.04
C THR A 394 -26.84 5.34 4.97
N GLN A 395 -27.61 6.04 4.13
CA GLN A 395 -28.35 5.44 3.03
C GLN A 395 -27.42 4.85 1.97
N ARG A 396 -26.32 5.53 1.62
CA ARG A 396 -25.29 4.99 0.72
C ARG A 396 -24.68 3.70 1.26
N LEU A 397 -24.34 3.64 2.55
CA LEU A 397 -23.80 2.42 3.15
C LEU A 397 -24.82 1.26 3.10
N ARG A 398 -26.11 1.55 3.26
CA ARG A 398 -27.19 0.55 3.07
C ARG A 398 -27.26 0.06 1.62
N GLU A 399 -27.13 0.93 0.64
CA GLU A 399 -27.08 0.57 -0.79
C GLU A 399 -25.90 -0.36 -1.09
N VAL A 400 -24.71 -0.04 -0.56
CA VAL A 400 -23.51 -0.89 -0.66
C VAL A 400 -23.76 -2.26 -0.03
N SER A 401 -24.35 -2.30 1.16
CA SER A 401 -24.72 -3.56 1.83
C SER A 401 -25.67 -4.42 1.00
N VAL A 402 -26.70 -3.81 0.39
CA VAL A 402 -27.65 -4.51 -0.49
C VAL A 402 -26.95 -5.09 -1.71
N ALA A 403 -26.08 -4.31 -2.37
CA ALA A 403 -25.28 -4.77 -3.51
C ALA A 403 -24.34 -5.94 -3.13
N HIS A 404 -23.93 -6.03 -1.86
CA HIS A 404 -23.05 -7.06 -1.33
C HIS A 404 -23.76 -8.27 -0.72
N GLY A 405 -25.09 -8.33 -0.76
CA GLY A 405 -25.87 -9.44 -0.22
C GLY A 405 -26.18 -9.35 1.28
N GLY A 406 -26.19 -8.13 1.84
CA GLY A 406 -26.66 -7.83 3.19
C GLY A 406 -25.58 -7.46 4.21
N ASN A 407 -24.30 -7.52 3.84
CA ASN A 407 -23.18 -7.04 4.65
C ASN A 407 -22.26 -6.17 3.80
N VAL A 408 -21.53 -5.24 4.42
CA VAL A 408 -20.52 -4.43 3.75
C VAL A 408 -19.16 -5.13 3.85
N LYS A 409 -18.47 -5.24 2.71
CA LYS A 409 -17.14 -5.85 2.62
C LYS A 409 -16.07 -4.78 2.89
N LEU A 410 -15.20 -5.00 3.88
CA LEU A 410 -14.28 -3.97 4.37
C LEU A 410 -13.22 -3.54 3.34
N HIS A 411 -12.90 -4.40 2.38
CA HIS A 411 -11.88 -4.14 1.36
C HIS A 411 -12.49 -4.03 -0.04
N SER A 412 -13.71 -3.48 -0.11
CA SER A 412 -14.39 -3.17 -1.38
C SER A 412 -14.16 -1.72 -1.78
N ARG A 413 -14.20 -1.43 -3.08
CA ARG A 413 -14.04 -0.08 -3.61
C ARG A 413 -15.17 0.84 -3.11
N LEU A 414 -16.43 0.38 -3.09
CA LEU A 414 -17.52 1.24 -2.61
C LEU A 414 -17.45 1.52 -1.11
N PHE A 415 -16.88 0.61 -0.30
CA PHE A 415 -16.64 0.92 1.11
C PHE A 415 -15.50 1.94 1.28
N ALA A 416 -14.42 1.81 0.51
CA ALA A 416 -13.38 2.85 0.48
C ALA A 416 -13.95 4.20 0.01
N GLN A 417 -14.89 4.19 -0.94
CA GLN A 417 -15.54 5.42 -1.42
C GLN A 417 -16.46 6.02 -0.35
N TRP A 418 -17.15 5.18 0.42
CA TRP A 418 -17.90 5.63 1.59
C TRP A 418 -16.97 6.26 2.65
N LEU A 419 -15.83 5.63 2.96
CA LEU A 419 -14.83 6.21 3.86
C LEU A 419 -14.29 7.54 3.37
N HIS A 420 -14.04 7.69 2.06
CA HIS A 420 -13.66 8.97 1.47
C HIS A 420 -14.67 10.09 1.77
N PHE A 421 -15.97 9.81 1.72
CA PHE A 421 -16.98 10.84 2.02
C PHE A 421 -17.26 11.05 3.51
N VAL A 422 -16.93 10.07 4.37
CA VAL A 422 -17.00 10.22 5.83
C VAL A 422 -15.76 10.93 6.38
N PHE A 423 -14.58 10.65 5.84
CA PHE A 423 -13.28 11.18 6.25
C PHE A 423 -12.59 11.89 5.06
N PRO A 424 -13.13 13.02 4.60
CA PRO A 424 -12.72 13.63 3.33
C PRO A 424 -11.29 14.18 3.30
N ARG A 425 -10.67 14.46 4.45
CA ARG A 425 -9.30 15.00 4.55
C ARG A 425 -8.25 13.93 4.83
N GLU A 426 -8.69 12.68 4.99
CA GLU A 426 -7.85 11.56 5.38
C GLU A 426 -7.89 10.45 4.34
N CYS A 427 -9.07 10.16 3.80
CA CYS A 427 -9.30 9.07 2.88
C CYS A 427 -9.28 9.53 1.41
N PRO A 428 -8.39 8.99 0.56
CA PRO A 428 -8.40 9.30 -0.86
C PRO A 428 -9.61 8.70 -1.57
N PHE A 429 -10.06 9.38 -2.63
CA PHE A 429 -11.11 8.88 -3.51
C PHE A 429 -10.59 7.65 -4.28
N PRO A 430 -11.28 6.50 -4.19
CA PRO A 430 -10.82 5.26 -4.80
C PRO A 430 -11.21 5.20 -6.27
N HIS A 431 -10.33 5.73 -7.12
CA HIS A 431 -10.45 5.60 -8.57
C HIS A 431 -10.40 4.12 -9.00
N LYS A 432 -11.09 3.83 -10.10
CA LYS A 432 -11.16 2.47 -10.67
C LYS A 432 -9.78 1.97 -11.08
N SER A 433 -9.59 0.66 -10.99
CA SER A 433 -8.33 0.02 -11.38
C SER A 433 -7.96 0.39 -12.83
N GLY A 434 -6.74 0.92 -13.02
CA GLY A 434 -6.24 1.33 -14.34
C GLY A 434 -6.80 2.64 -14.90
N SER A 435 -7.61 3.39 -14.13
CA SER A 435 -8.11 4.71 -14.56
C SER A 435 -7.18 5.87 -14.24
N VAL A 436 -6.20 5.67 -13.35
CA VAL A 436 -5.22 6.67 -12.93
C VAL A 436 -3.80 6.15 -13.15
N SER A 437 -2.87 7.08 -13.37
CA SER A 437 -1.45 6.84 -13.59
C SER A 437 -0.67 6.99 -12.29
N THR A 438 0.26 6.08 -12.05
CA THR A 438 1.26 6.18 -10.97
C THR A 438 2.66 6.55 -11.47
N ALA A 439 2.73 7.06 -12.71
CA ALA A 439 3.94 7.63 -13.25
C ALA A 439 4.38 8.85 -12.43
N SER A 440 5.62 8.82 -11.97
CA SER A 440 6.27 9.99 -11.37
C SER A 440 6.47 11.10 -12.40
N ALA A 441 6.83 12.30 -11.95
CA ALA A 441 7.22 13.41 -12.82
C ALA A 441 8.34 12.98 -13.80
N MET A 442 9.21 12.07 -13.36
CA MET A 442 10.30 11.49 -14.13
C MET A 442 9.87 10.31 -15.02
N GLU A 443 8.59 10.04 -15.20
CA GLU A 443 8.10 8.93 -16.04
C GLU A 443 6.93 9.34 -16.92
N TYR A 444 6.32 10.49 -16.64
CA TYR A 444 5.16 10.98 -17.34
C TYR A 444 5.54 11.53 -18.72
N ASP A 445 4.87 11.03 -19.77
CA ASP A 445 5.12 11.38 -21.18
C ASP A 445 4.49 12.73 -21.58
N GLY A 446 3.87 13.45 -20.64
CA GLY A 446 3.21 14.73 -20.86
C GLY A 446 3.88 15.90 -20.15
N VAL A 447 3.20 17.05 -20.16
CA VAL A 447 3.67 18.26 -19.47
C VAL A 447 3.45 18.08 -17.97
N VAL A 448 4.53 18.04 -17.19
CA VAL A 448 4.46 17.86 -15.73
C VAL A 448 4.17 19.18 -15.01
N GLU A 449 4.74 20.29 -15.47
CA GLU A 449 4.63 21.60 -14.80
C GLU A 449 3.81 22.60 -15.62
N ILE A 450 2.98 23.39 -14.94
CA ILE A 450 2.28 24.53 -15.54
C ILE A 450 3.25 25.67 -15.82
N HIS A 451 3.07 26.36 -16.96
CA HIS A 451 3.86 27.56 -17.24
C HIS A 451 3.54 28.68 -16.24
N ARG A 452 4.55 29.40 -15.77
CA ARG A 452 4.41 30.43 -14.72
C ARG A 452 3.37 31.49 -15.08
N ASP A 453 3.35 31.95 -16.34
CA ASP A 453 2.39 32.97 -16.78
C ASP A 453 0.95 32.44 -16.78
N ASP A 454 0.75 31.17 -17.11
CA ASP A 454 -0.56 30.52 -17.09
C ASP A 454 -1.07 30.37 -15.66
N LYS A 455 -0.18 29.95 -14.74
CA LYS A 455 -0.47 29.89 -13.29
C LYS A 455 -0.91 31.25 -12.75
N ILE A 456 -0.17 32.32 -13.06
CA ILE A 456 -0.53 33.69 -12.66
C ILE A 456 -1.89 34.09 -13.27
N GLY A 457 -2.13 33.74 -14.53
CA GLY A 457 -3.40 34.01 -15.21
C GLY A 457 -4.60 33.35 -14.53
N ILE A 458 -4.49 32.07 -14.13
CA ILE A 458 -5.54 31.33 -13.42
C ILE A 458 -5.85 31.99 -12.07
N VAL A 459 -4.83 32.28 -11.27
CA VAL A 459 -4.99 32.91 -9.95
C VAL A 459 -5.59 34.32 -10.08
N ALA A 460 -5.16 35.10 -11.07
CA ALA A 460 -5.70 36.44 -11.30
C ALA A 460 -7.17 36.41 -11.76
N ALA A 461 -7.54 35.44 -12.60
CA ALA A 461 -8.92 35.26 -13.04
C ALA A 461 -9.84 34.93 -11.86
N ALA A 462 -9.44 34.00 -10.99
CA ALA A 462 -10.21 33.59 -9.81
C ALA A 462 -10.50 34.76 -8.84
N ASN A 463 -9.47 35.56 -8.53
CA ASN A 463 -9.60 36.75 -7.69
C ASN A 463 -10.55 37.81 -8.26
N SER A 464 -10.73 37.84 -9.59
CA SER A 464 -11.66 38.77 -10.25
C SER A 464 -13.11 38.28 -10.22
N SER A 465 -13.33 36.96 -10.26
CA SER A 465 -14.66 36.33 -10.24
C SER A 465 -15.30 36.25 -8.85
N GLU A 466 -14.52 36.25 -7.76
CA GLU A 466 -15.04 36.29 -6.38
C GLU A 466 -15.95 37.50 -6.08
N SER A 467 -15.92 38.52 -6.93
CA SER A 467 -16.73 39.73 -6.76
C SER A 467 -18.18 39.63 -7.23
N LEU A 468 -18.62 38.50 -7.83
CA LEU A 468 -19.90 38.45 -8.56
C LEU A 468 -20.90 37.34 -8.21
N ASP A 469 -20.61 36.36 -7.35
CA ASP A 469 -21.61 35.30 -7.07
C ASP A 469 -21.62 34.78 -5.62
N GLN A 470 -22.28 35.54 -4.73
CA GLN A 470 -22.69 35.07 -3.39
C GLN A 470 -24.02 34.28 -3.43
N SER A 471 -24.21 33.49 -4.48
CA SER A 471 -25.31 32.51 -4.59
C SER A 471 -24.70 31.12 -4.75
N ALA A 472 -23.92 30.69 -3.77
CA ALA A 472 -23.43 29.32 -3.69
C ALA A 472 -24.63 28.36 -3.62
N THR A 473 -25.04 27.80 -4.76
CA THR A 473 -25.66 26.47 -4.77
C THR A 473 -24.68 25.56 -4.04
N ALA A 474 -25.08 25.04 -2.89
CA ALA A 474 -24.22 24.19 -2.06
C ALA A 474 -23.59 23.11 -2.95
N PHE A 475 -22.27 23.19 -3.12
CA PHE A 475 -21.50 22.20 -3.86
C PHE A 475 -21.74 20.84 -3.23
N ASP A 476 -22.41 19.95 -3.95
CA ASP A 476 -22.59 18.58 -3.52
C ASP A 476 -21.36 17.77 -3.92
N PHE A 477 -20.30 17.86 -3.12
CA PHE A 477 -19.05 17.10 -3.34
C PHE A 477 -19.26 15.58 -3.44
N ARG A 478 -20.42 15.08 -3.00
CA ARG A 478 -20.80 13.66 -3.05
C ARG A 478 -21.33 13.26 -4.43
N SER A 479 -21.52 14.20 -5.36
CA SER A 479 -21.92 13.90 -6.73
C SER A 479 -20.90 13.04 -7.49
N GLN A 480 -19.65 12.97 -7.01
CA GLN A 480 -18.60 12.11 -7.56
C GLN A 480 -18.80 10.62 -7.24
N TRP A 481 -19.84 10.25 -6.48
CA TRP A 481 -20.14 8.84 -6.19
C TRP A 481 -20.30 8.02 -7.48
N ASP A 482 -19.57 6.90 -7.57
CA ASP A 482 -19.57 5.99 -8.72
C ASP A 482 -19.92 4.57 -8.25
N GLY A 483 -21.06 4.06 -8.72
CA GLY A 483 -21.64 2.78 -8.29
C GLY A 483 -20.96 1.52 -8.82
N GLU A 484 -19.92 1.64 -9.65
CA GLU A 484 -19.12 0.49 -10.07
C GLU A 484 -18.31 -0.10 -8.92
N GLU A 485 -18.36 -1.42 -8.71
CA GLU A 485 -17.71 -2.10 -7.60
C GLU A 485 -16.53 -2.96 -8.07
N GLU A 486 -15.46 -2.97 -7.28
CA GLU A 486 -14.27 -3.79 -7.47
C GLU A 486 -13.93 -4.50 -6.16
N PHE A 487 -13.83 -5.84 -6.22
CA PHE A 487 -13.40 -6.65 -5.08
C PHE A 487 -11.94 -7.07 -5.24
N LEU A 488 -11.20 -7.15 -4.13
CA LEU A 488 -9.85 -7.71 -4.11
C LEU A 488 -9.82 -9.21 -4.46
N ALA A 489 -10.83 -9.96 -4.04
CA ALA A 489 -10.99 -11.38 -4.30
C ALA A 489 -12.46 -11.79 -4.29
N GLU A 490 -12.76 -13.02 -4.71
CA GLU A 490 -14.09 -13.60 -4.53
C GLU A 490 -14.38 -13.79 -3.03
N TYR A 491 -15.35 -13.04 -2.52
CA TYR A 491 -15.88 -13.27 -1.18
C TYR A 491 -16.71 -14.56 -1.24
N SER A 492 -16.26 -15.61 -0.53
CA SER A 492 -16.98 -16.88 -0.47
C SER A 492 -18.41 -16.64 0.00
N ALA A 493 -19.37 -16.73 -0.93
CA ALA A 493 -20.78 -16.51 -0.68
C ALA A 493 -21.33 -17.62 0.22
N ASN A 494 -21.22 -17.48 1.54
CA ASN A 494 -22.05 -18.21 2.47
C ASN A 494 -23.48 -17.64 2.42
N GLY A 495 -24.21 -17.92 1.34
CA GLY A 495 -25.55 -17.38 1.21
C GLY A 495 -26.22 -17.42 -0.16
N SER A 496 -26.19 -18.55 -0.91
CA SER A 496 -27.35 -18.92 -1.74
C SER A 496 -27.26 -20.36 -2.24
N ASN A 497 -27.65 -21.32 -1.40
CA ASN A 497 -27.99 -22.68 -1.86
C ASN A 497 -29.19 -22.69 -2.83
N VAL A 498 -29.86 -21.55 -3.03
CA VAL A 498 -31.04 -21.42 -3.91
C VAL A 498 -30.72 -21.80 -5.36
N LYS A 499 -29.56 -21.42 -5.92
CA LYS A 499 -29.23 -21.78 -7.31
C LYS A 499 -28.95 -23.28 -7.46
N ARG A 500 -28.30 -23.91 -6.48
CA ARG A 500 -27.99 -25.35 -6.51
C ARG A 500 -29.24 -26.20 -6.30
N ASP A 501 -30.11 -25.79 -5.38
CA ASP A 501 -31.35 -26.51 -5.09
C ASP A 501 -32.36 -26.36 -6.23
N VAL A 502 -32.47 -25.19 -6.87
CA VAL A 502 -33.31 -25.00 -8.07
C VAL A 502 -32.79 -25.82 -9.26
N MET A 503 -31.47 -25.88 -9.46
CA MET A 503 -30.87 -26.64 -10.56
C MET A 503 -31.02 -28.16 -10.35
N LEU A 504 -30.92 -28.64 -9.10
CA LEU A 504 -31.19 -30.03 -8.74
C LEU A 504 -32.68 -30.39 -8.87
N PHE A 505 -33.59 -29.46 -8.54
CA PHE A 505 -35.04 -29.68 -8.69
C PHE A 505 -35.45 -29.75 -10.17
N VAL A 506 -34.93 -28.84 -11.01
CA VAL A 506 -35.19 -28.82 -12.45
C VAL A 506 -34.55 -30.03 -13.15
N GLY A 507 -33.32 -30.41 -12.76
CA GLY A 507 -32.66 -31.61 -13.27
C GLY A 507 -33.38 -32.91 -12.89
N GLY A 508 -33.91 -33.00 -11.67
CA GLY A 508 -34.72 -34.13 -11.21
C GLY A 508 -36.05 -34.28 -11.96
N LEU A 509 -36.71 -33.17 -12.26
CA LEU A 509 -37.96 -33.15 -13.04
C LEU A 509 -37.74 -33.58 -14.51
N LEU A 510 -36.63 -33.18 -15.13
CA LEU A 510 -36.29 -33.58 -16.49
C LEU A 510 -35.95 -35.08 -16.61
N LEU A 511 -35.26 -35.65 -15.61
CA LEU A 511 -34.95 -37.09 -15.61
C LEU A 511 -36.19 -37.98 -15.43
N LEU A 512 -37.19 -37.52 -14.66
CA LEU A 512 -38.46 -38.22 -14.53
C LEU A 512 -39.31 -38.17 -15.81
N LEU A 513 -39.19 -37.09 -16.61
CA LEU A 513 -39.89 -36.98 -17.89
C LEU A 513 -39.26 -37.83 -19.00
N VAL A 514 -37.94 -38.02 -18.98
CA VAL A 514 -37.23 -38.86 -19.97
C VAL A 514 -37.31 -40.36 -19.64
N GLY A 515 -37.40 -40.73 -18.35
CA GLY A 515 -37.54 -42.13 -17.93
C GLY A 515 -38.91 -42.78 -18.21
N GLY A 516 -39.94 -41.98 -18.54
CA GLY A 516 -41.31 -42.45 -18.76
C GLY A 516 -41.63 -42.96 -20.18
N ILE A 517 -40.74 -42.75 -21.16
CA ILE A 517 -40.99 -43.08 -22.56
C ILE A 517 -39.88 -44.00 -23.08
N GLY A 518 -40.04 -45.31 -22.93
CA GLY A 518 -39.01 -46.20 -23.46
C GLY A 518 -39.09 -47.69 -23.17
N PHE A 519 -40.27 -48.33 -23.19
CA PHE A 519 -40.33 -49.78 -23.41
C PHE A 519 -41.43 -50.13 -24.39
N HIS A 520 -41.13 -50.02 -25.69
CA HIS A 520 -41.82 -50.81 -26.70
C HIS A 520 -40.80 -51.46 -27.66
N ARG A 521 -40.95 -52.78 -27.77
CA ARG A 521 -40.04 -53.76 -28.35
C ARG A 521 -40.53 -54.18 -29.75
N GLN A 522 -39.68 -54.13 -30.77
CA GLN A 522 -39.79 -54.88 -32.05
C GLN A 522 -38.39 -54.86 -32.73
N LYS A 523 -37.65 -55.97 -32.79
CA LYS A 523 -37.61 -57.04 -33.82
C LYS A 523 -37.34 -56.57 -35.27
N GLY A 524 -36.10 -56.77 -35.75
CA GLY A 524 -35.86 -57.57 -36.96
C GLY A 524 -35.15 -56.95 -38.18
N VAL A 525 -33.96 -57.51 -38.46
CA VAL A 525 -33.40 -57.96 -39.78
C VAL A 525 -32.63 -56.98 -40.68
N GLY A 526 -31.39 -57.42 -41.02
CA GLY A 526 -30.59 -57.14 -42.24
C GLY A 526 -29.69 -55.91 -42.14
N GLY A 527 -28.38 -55.91 -42.40
CA GLY A 527 -27.46 -56.84 -43.04
C GLY A 527 -26.55 -56.07 -44.01
N ILE A 528 -25.23 -56.15 -43.77
CA ILE A 528 -24.15 -56.22 -44.79
C ILE A 528 -23.41 -54.92 -45.26
N PHE A 529 -22.05 -54.99 -45.16
CA PHE A 529 -20.94 -54.27 -45.85
C PHE A 529 -20.81 -52.73 -45.67
N ALA A 530 -19.66 -52.05 -45.65
CA ALA A 530 -18.22 -52.36 -45.69
C ALA A 530 -17.42 -51.04 -45.49
N THR A 531 -16.19 -51.15 -45.01
CA THR A 531 -14.96 -50.39 -45.39
C THR A 531 -14.80 -48.86 -45.21
N THR A 532 -13.78 -48.53 -44.40
CA THR A 532 -12.61 -47.63 -44.65
C THR A 532 -12.71 -46.10 -44.63
N GLY A 533 -11.72 -45.51 -43.92
CA GLY A 533 -11.03 -44.25 -44.28
C GLY A 533 -11.23 -43.11 -43.27
N THR A 534 -10.33 -42.91 -42.29
CA THR A 534 -9.12 -42.05 -42.30
C THR A 534 -9.33 -40.52 -42.30
N ARG A 535 -8.55 -39.87 -41.42
CA ARG A 535 -8.06 -38.47 -41.39
C ARG A 535 -9.04 -37.40 -40.83
N SER A 536 -8.75 -36.71 -39.73
CA SER A 536 -7.63 -35.82 -39.31
C SER A 536 -7.73 -34.37 -39.80
N HIS A 537 -7.47 -33.44 -38.87
CA HIS A 537 -7.13 -32.00 -38.95
C HIS A 537 -8.14 -31.11 -38.19
N TRP A 538 -7.75 -30.53 -37.04
CA TRP A 538 -6.93 -29.31 -36.86
C TRP A 538 -7.60 -28.07 -37.47
N VAL A 539 -8.05 -27.15 -36.61
CA VAL A 539 -7.37 -25.87 -36.32
C VAL A 539 -7.52 -25.60 -34.83
#